data_AF-A0A444XJS0-F1
#
_entry.id   AF-A0A444XJS0-F1
#
_cell.length_a   1.000
_cell.length_b   1.000
_cell.length_c   1.000
_cell.angle_alpha   90.00
_cell.angle_beta   90.00
_cell.angle_gamma   90.00
#
_symmetry.space_group_name_H-M   'P 1'
#
loop_
_entity.id
_entity.type
_entity.pdbx_description
1 polymer ?
#
loop_
_entity_poly.entity_id
_entity_poly.type
_entity_poly.pdbx_seq_one_letter_code
_entity_poly.pdbx_strand_id
1 'polypeptide(L)'
;MIFKTLEGARKFYKYYSKLVGFSTKISNTTRDGDKIKNQLIDVDLWTISKIVLNHSHPCCPNQAEMLKQHRELSMFVRRTIETHEEAGIRPSKPYQSFVAAAGSHRELGFIEKDVRKYITREVRNISEKDDAKEFGKYLVRMKEKNQNFFFELNLEGDHCIKHAFWADARSRDAFNYFGDVVSFDTTYNTNRYSVPSKILLMFSGCTYFGSP
;
A
#
# COMPACT_ATOMS: atom_id res chain seq x y z
N MET A 1 0.06 35.07 -4.70
CA MET A 1 -0.27 34.31 -5.92
C MET A 1 -1.63 33.64 -5.71
N ILE A 2 -2.55 33.72 -6.68
CA ILE A 2 -3.92 33.22 -6.56
C ILE A 2 -4.11 32.09 -7.57
N PHE A 3 -4.65 30.95 -7.13
CA PHE A 3 -4.88 29.79 -7.99
C PHE A 3 -6.37 29.46 -8.07
N LYS A 4 -6.85 29.13 -9.27
CA LYS A 4 -8.23 28.66 -9.49
C LYS A 4 -8.50 27.29 -8.86
N THR A 5 -7.46 26.48 -8.68
CA THR A 5 -7.57 25.13 -8.10
C THR A 5 -6.40 24.82 -7.19
N LEU A 6 -6.64 24.02 -6.15
CA LEU A 6 -5.59 23.50 -5.27
C LEU A 6 -4.55 22.68 -6.05
N GLU A 7 -4.99 21.94 -7.07
CA GLU A 7 -4.11 21.15 -7.93
C GLU A 7 -3.18 22.03 -8.78
N GLY A 8 -3.68 23.16 -9.29
CA GLY A 8 -2.85 24.16 -9.98
C GLY A 8 -1.78 24.73 -9.07
N ALA A 9 -2.12 25.06 -7.83
CA ALA A 9 -1.16 25.50 -6.81
C ALA A 9 -0.11 24.42 -6.52
N ARG A 10 -0.53 23.16 -6.33
CA ARG A 10 0.37 22.03 -6.08
C ARG A 10 1.36 21.82 -7.22
N LYS A 11 0.89 21.83 -8.46
CA LYS A 11 1.75 21.68 -9.65
C LYS A 11 2.76 22.81 -9.75
N PHE A 12 2.33 24.05 -9.53
CA PHE A 12 3.22 25.21 -9.56
C PHE A 12 4.35 25.09 -8.52
N TYR A 13 4.01 24.83 -7.25
CA TYR A 13 5.04 24.72 -6.21
C TYR A 13 5.88 23.46 -6.30
N LYS A 14 5.34 22.36 -6.83
CA LYS A 14 6.14 21.17 -7.15
C LYS A 14 7.18 21.49 -8.23
N TYR A 15 6.81 22.25 -9.26
CA TYR A 15 7.73 22.68 -10.31
C TYR A 15 8.77 23.69 -9.77
N TYR A 16 8.32 24.72 -9.06
CA TYR A 16 9.19 25.75 -8.49
C TYR A 16 10.22 25.15 -7.51
N SER A 17 9.77 24.29 -6.60
CA SER A 17 10.67 23.64 -5.63
C SER A 17 11.69 22.71 -6.28
N LYS A 18 11.32 22.09 -7.40
CA LYS A 18 12.23 21.30 -8.24
C LYS A 18 13.32 22.17 -8.88
N LEU A 19 12.94 23.33 -9.45
CA LEU A 19 13.90 24.26 -10.05
C LEU A 19 14.89 24.83 -9.03
N VAL A 20 14.40 25.19 -7.84
CA VAL A 20 15.22 25.83 -6.81
C VAL A 20 15.97 24.81 -5.94
N GLY A 21 15.53 23.56 -5.91
CA GLY A 21 16.21 22.47 -5.22
C GLY A 21 15.88 22.34 -3.74
N PHE A 22 14.63 22.54 -3.35
CA PHE A 22 14.15 22.32 -1.99
C PHE A 22 12.91 21.43 -1.95
N SER A 23 12.60 20.85 -0.78
CA SER A 23 11.38 20.07 -0.59
C SER A 23 10.21 20.96 -0.21
N THR A 24 9.02 20.71 -0.77
CA THR A 24 7.78 21.37 -0.33
C THR A 24 7.06 20.54 0.71
N LYS A 25 6.54 21.20 1.75
CA LYS A 25 5.61 20.60 2.71
C LYS A 25 4.40 21.50 2.79
N ILE A 26 3.22 20.97 2.46
CA ILE A 26 1.95 21.68 2.59
C ILE A 26 1.40 21.35 3.97
N SER A 27 1.14 22.37 4.79
CA SER A 27 0.51 22.25 6.11
C SER A 27 -0.69 23.19 6.19
N ASN A 28 -1.84 22.65 6.63
CA ASN A 28 -3.14 23.31 6.78
C ASN A 28 -3.67 24.04 5.54
N THR A 29 -4.75 23.50 4.95
CA THR A 29 -5.50 24.13 3.86
C THR A 29 -6.78 24.74 4.43
N THR A 30 -6.83 26.07 4.55
CA THR A 30 -8.08 26.80 4.85
C THR A 30 -8.69 27.28 3.54
N ARG A 31 -9.95 26.94 3.29
CA ARG A 31 -10.75 27.57 2.24
C ARG A 31 -11.27 28.89 2.81
N ASP A 32 -11.03 29.99 2.13
CA ASP A 32 -11.57 31.29 2.53
C ASP A 32 -13.06 31.28 2.17
N GLY A 33 -13.91 30.92 3.14
CA GLY A 33 -15.35 31.05 3.08
C GLY A 33 -15.76 32.17 4.01
N ASP A 34 -16.25 33.27 3.41
CA ASP A 34 -16.94 34.42 4.00
C ASP A 34 -16.14 35.63 4.50
N LYS A 35 -16.26 36.73 3.71
CA LYS A 35 -16.55 38.10 4.21
C LYS A 35 -17.48 38.90 3.27
N ILE A 36 -18.79 38.61 3.37
CA ILE A 36 -20.01 39.46 3.46
C ILE A 36 -20.15 40.83 2.70
N LYS A 37 -21.34 40.92 2.04
CA LYS A 37 -22.23 42.07 1.67
C LYS A 37 -21.94 42.89 0.40
N ASN A 38 -22.88 42.75 -0.53
CA ASN A 38 -23.20 43.64 -1.65
C ASN A 38 -22.21 43.64 -2.82
N GLN A 39 -22.04 42.47 -3.45
CA GLN A 39 -21.95 42.25 -4.91
C GLN A 39 -21.60 40.78 -5.10
N LEU A 40 -22.21 40.11 -6.08
CA LEU A 40 -21.83 38.75 -6.47
C LEU A 40 -20.32 38.72 -6.70
N ILE A 41 -19.59 37.98 -5.87
CA ILE A 41 -18.28 37.48 -6.27
C ILE A 41 -18.26 35.99 -5.98
N ASP A 42 -18.50 35.23 -7.04
CA ASP A 42 -18.16 33.83 -7.17
C ASP A 42 -16.63 33.70 -7.04
N VAL A 43 -16.12 33.29 -5.87
CA VAL A 43 -14.67 33.18 -5.65
C VAL A 43 -14.30 31.86 -4.99
N ASP A 44 -14.43 30.78 -5.76
CA ASP A 44 -13.76 29.51 -5.52
C ASP A 44 -12.24 29.60 -5.82
N LEU A 45 -11.53 30.53 -5.18
CA LEU A 45 -10.08 30.72 -5.36
C LEU A 45 -9.29 30.24 -4.14
N TRP A 46 -8.16 29.58 -4.41
CA TRP A 46 -7.21 29.14 -3.41
C TRP A 46 -6.10 30.18 -3.26
N THR A 47 -5.96 30.71 -2.04
CA THR A 47 -4.94 31.70 -1.70
C THR A 47 -3.93 31.10 -0.74
N ILE A 48 -2.64 31.32 -1.01
CA ILE A 48 -1.56 30.89 -0.12
C ILE A 48 -1.37 31.94 0.96
N SER A 49 -1.67 31.58 2.20
CA SER A 49 -1.65 32.48 3.36
C SER A 49 -0.23 32.76 3.87
N LYS A 50 0.68 31.79 3.78
CA LYS A 50 2.05 31.93 4.28
C LYS A 50 3.04 31.09 3.47
N ILE A 51 4.16 31.69 3.10
CA ILE A 51 5.31 31.00 2.47
C ILE A 51 6.53 31.28 3.33
N VAL A 52 7.26 30.23 3.71
CA VAL A 52 8.55 30.34 4.40
C VAL A 52 9.61 29.77 3.47
N LEU A 53 10.47 30.64 2.94
CA LEU A 53 11.57 30.29 2.04
C LEU A 53 12.93 30.25 2.73
N ASN A 54 12.97 30.52 4.04
CA ASN A 54 14.22 30.48 4.79
C ASN A 54 14.64 29.04 5.02
N HIS A 55 15.85 28.72 4.56
CA HIS A 55 16.46 27.41 4.75
C HIS A 55 17.67 27.56 5.70
N SER A 56 17.84 26.59 6.59
CA SER A 56 19.02 26.52 7.49
C SER A 56 20.30 26.06 6.75
N HIS A 57 20.20 25.81 5.44
CA HIS A 57 21.26 25.28 4.59
C HIS A 57 21.07 25.78 3.15
N PRO A 58 22.14 25.86 2.34
CA PRO A 58 22.03 26.17 0.92
C PRO A 58 21.18 25.14 0.18
N CYS A 59 20.32 25.60 -0.73
CA CYS A 59 19.57 24.72 -1.63
C CYS A 59 20.49 24.14 -2.71
N CYS A 60 20.27 22.88 -3.08
CA CYS A 60 21.08 22.15 -4.05
C CYS A 60 20.22 21.70 -5.24
N PRO A 61 20.05 22.54 -6.29
CA PRO A 61 19.25 22.22 -7.48
C PRO A 61 19.69 20.91 -8.15
N ASN A 62 21.00 20.65 -8.18
CA ASN A 62 21.59 19.46 -8.81
C ASN A 62 21.18 18.14 -8.13
N GLN A 63 20.62 18.19 -6.92
CA GLN A 63 20.13 17.01 -6.19
C GLN A 63 18.61 17.01 -6.02
N ALA A 64 17.91 17.99 -6.60
CA ALA A 64 16.46 18.14 -6.48
C ALA A 64 15.72 16.90 -6.98
N GLU A 65 16.16 16.30 -8.09
CA GLU A 65 15.57 15.08 -8.65
C GLU A 65 15.58 13.89 -7.66
N MET A 66 16.54 13.86 -6.73
CA MET A 66 16.65 12.81 -5.71
C MET A 66 15.71 13.02 -4.51
N LEU A 67 15.05 14.18 -4.41
CA LEU A 67 14.06 14.42 -3.36
C LEU A 67 12.86 13.49 -3.57
N LYS A 68 12.39 12.89 -2.48
CA LYS A 68 11.31 11.89 -2.48
C LYS A 68 10.04 12.36 -3.22
N GLN A 69 9.74 13.66 -3.17
CA GLN A 69 8.58 14.26 -3.82
C GLN A 69 8.70 14.44 -5.35
N HIS A 70 9.92 14.35 -5.88
CA HIS A 70 10.21 14.50 -7.31
C HIS A 70 10.53 13.17 -7.99
N ARG A 71 10.80 12.11 -7.19
CA ARG A 71 11.07 10.78 -7.69
C ARG A 71 9.82 10.08 -8.20
N GLU A 72 9.82 9.68 -9.46
CA GLU A 72 8.71 8.99 -10.11
C GLU A 72 9.22 7.90 -11.06
N LEU A 73 8.55 6.74 -11.04
CA LEU A 73 8.78 5.68 -12.02
C LEU A 73 7.89 5.95 -13.24
N SER A 74 8.51 6.16 -14.40
CA SER A 74 7.80 6.28 -15.67
C SER A 74 7.08 4.98 -16.04
N MET A 75 6.09 5.04 -16.94
CA MET A 75 5.37 3.84 -17.39
C MET A 75 6.29 2.79 -18.02
N PHE A 76 7.29 3.24 -18.80
CA PHE A 76 8.29 2.35 -19.39
C PHE A 76 9.07 1.60 -18.31
N VAL A 77 9.60 2.33 -17.32
CA VAL A 77 10.35 1.75 -16.20
C VAL A 77 9.49 0.74 -15.43
N ARG A 78 8.21 1.06 -15.17
CA ARG A 78 7.27 0.16 -14.50
C ARG A 78 7.07 -1.16 -15.24
N ARG A 79 6.77 -1.11 -16.54
CA ARG A 79 6.59 -2.32 -17.37
C ARG A 79 7.83 -3.20 -17.37
N THR A 80 9.01 -2.59 -17.51
CA THR A 80 10.27 -3.35 -17.46
C THR A 80 10.48 -4.01 -16.09
N ILE A 81 10.17 -3.31 -14.99
CA ILE A 81 10.23 -3.90 -13.64
C ILE A 81 9.27 -5.10 -13.51
N GLU A 82 8.04 -4.97 -14.01
CA GLU A 82 7.04 -6.05 -14.00
C GLU A 82 7.54 -7.29 -14.74
N THR A 83 8.03 -7.13 -15.98
CA THR A 83 8.60 -8.25 -16.76
C THR A 83 9.78 -8.93 -16.05
N HIS A 84 10.64 -8.16 -15.37
CA HIS A 84 11.75 -8.73 -14.61
C HIS A 84 11.27 -9.48 -13.35
N GLU A 85 10.23 -8.98 -12.68
CA GLU A 85 9.65 -9.65 -11.51
C GLU A 85 8.95 -10.96 -11.92
N GLU A 86 8.22 -10.98 -13.03
CA GLU A 86 7.63 -12.21 -13.60
C GLU A 86 8.70 -13.27 -13.91
N ALA A 87 9.87 -12.83 -14.39
CA ALA A 87 11.02 -13.70 -14.62
C ALA A 87 11.79 -14.09 -13.33
N GLY A 88 11.34 -13.66 -12.15
CA GLY A 88 11.98 -13.95 -10.87
C GLY A 88 13.33 -13.25 -10.67
N ILE A 89 13.61 -12.18 -11.43
CA ILE A 89 14.89 -11.48 -11.41
C ILE A 89 14.96 -10.55 -10.20
N ARG A 90 16.05 -10.65 -9.43
CA ARG A 90 16.27 -9.84 -8.23
C ARG A 90 16.15 -8.33 -8.55
N PRO A 91 15.40 -7.53 -7.76
CA PRO A 91 15.14 -6.10 -8.03
C PRO A 91 16.38 -5.21 -8.23
N SER A 92 17.54 -5.61 -7.70
CA SER A 92 18.80 -4.89 -7.89
C SER A 92 19.29 -4.91 -9.35
N LYS A 93 18.96 -5.97 -10.11
CA LYS A 93 19.38 -6.14 -11.51
C LYS A 93 18.68 -5.18 -12.48
N PRO A 94 17.33 -5.05 -12.50
CA PRO A 94 16.68 -4.04 -13.34
C PRO A 94 17.07 -2.62 -12.93
N TYR A 95 17.31 -2.34 -11.65
CA TYR A 95 17.85 -1.04 -11.25
C TYR A 95 19.23 -0.76 -11.89
N GLN A 96 20.15 -1.71 -11.82
CA GLN A 96 21.48 -1.58 -12.42
C GLN A 96 21.43 -1.43 -13.95
N SER A 97 20.50 -2.11 -14.64
CA SER A 97 20.35 -1.92 -16.09
C SER A 97 19.87 -0.52 -16.44
N PHE A 98 18.96 0.08 -15.67
CA PHE A 98 18.57 1.48 -15.85
C PHE A 98 19.74 2.43 -15.59
N VAL A 99 20.55 2.17 -14.56
CA VAL A 99 21.74 3.00 -14.27
C VAL A 99 22.74 2.93 -15.43
N ALA A 100 22.97 1.74 -15.97
CA ALA A 100 23.86 1.55 -17.11
C ALA A 100 23.32 2.28 -18.37
N ALA A 101 22.01 2.21 -18.63
CA ALA A 101 21.38 2.88 -19.76
C ALA A 101 21.39 4.41 -19.63
N ALA A 102 21.23 4.92 -18.40
CA ALA A 102 21.24 6.35 -18.11
C ALA A 102 22.65 6.90 -17.86
N GLY A 103 23.72 6.10 -17.94
CA GLY A 103 25.09 6.54 -17.72
C GLY A 103 25.47 6.83 -16.25
N SER A 104 24.52 7.22 -15.40
CA SER A 104 24.76 7.44 -13.98
C SER A 104 23.51 7.33 -13.11
N HIS A 105 23.71 7.09 -11.81
CA HIS A 105 22.62 7.14 -10.82
C HIS A 105 21.94 8.52 -10.73
N ARG A 106 22.65 9.59 -11.10
CA ARG A 106 22.15 10.97 -10.99
C ARG A 106 21.20 11.34 -12.12
N GLU A 107 21.31 10.65 -13.25
CA GLU A 107 20.45 10.84 -14.42
C GLU A 107 19.13 10.06 -14.30
N LEU A 108 19.02 9.14 -13.34
CA LEU A 108 17.75 8.49 -13.02
C LEU A 108 16.90 9.36 -12.11
N GLY A 109 15.62 9.50 -12.43
CA GLY A 109 14.63 10.13 -11.56
C GLY A 109 14.16 9.27 -10.38
N PHE A 110 14.86 8.18 -10.03
CA PHE A 110 14.47 7.24 -8.98
C PHE A 110 15.66 6.43 -8.45
N ILE A 111 15.49 5.80 -7.29
CA ILE A 111 16.51 4.95 -6.66
C ILE A 111 16.05 3.49 -6.55
N GLU A 112 16.97 2.57 -6.27
CA GLU A 112 16.65 1.14 -6.12
C GLU A 112 15.53 0.88 -5.11
N LYS A 113 15.48 1.67 -4.04
CA LYS A 113 14.42 1.58 -3.03
C LYS A 113 13.03 1.80 -3.63
N ASP A 114 12.90 2.66 -4.64
CA ASP A 114 11.64 2.94 -5.31
C ASP A 114 11.20 1.74 -6.16
N VAL A 115 12.14 1.03 -6.81
CA VAL A 115 11.89 -0.24 -7.51
C VAL A 115 11.37 -1.31 -6.54
N ARG A 116 12.07 -1.53 -5.41
CA ARG A 116 11.64 -2.51 -4.40
C ARG A 116 10.26 -2.18 -3.84
N LYS A 117 9.99 -0.90 -3.58
CA LYS A 117 8.70 -0.43 -3.09
C LYS A 117 7.59 -0.66 -4.13
N TYR A 118 7.86 -0.41 -5.41
CA TYR A 118 6.92 -0.66 -6.50
C TYR A 118 6.57 -2.14 -6.62
N ILE A 119 7.56 -3.01 -6.65
CA ILE A 119 7.36 -4.47 -6.71
C ILE A 119 6.50 -4.94 -5.54
N THR A 120 6.85 -4.52 -4.32
CA THR A 120 6.10 -4.93 -3.13
C THR A 120 4.65 -4.43 -3.19
N ARG A 121 4.43 -3.15 -3.53
CA ARG A 121 3.12 -2.52 -3.38
C ARG A 121 2.18 -2.70 -4.57
N GLU A 122 2.71 -2.79 -5.78
CA GLU A 122 1.90 -2.78 -7.01
C GLU A 122 1.96 -4.12 -7.73
N VAL A 123 3.10 -4.82 -7.72
CA VAL A 123 3.23 -6.09 -8.47
C VAL A 123 2.81 -7.28 -7.60
N ARG A 124 3.35 -7.39 -6.38
CA ARG A 124 3.03 -8.48 -5.45
C ARG A 124 1.70 -8.31 -4.73
N ASN A 125 1.26 -7.09 -4.45
CA ASN A 125 -0.09 -6.88 -3.88
C ASN A 125 -1.22 -7.22 -4.88
N ILE A 126 -0.96 -7.24 -6.20
CA ILE A 126 -1.92 -7.81 -7.15
C ILE A 126 -2.02 -9.32 -6.94
N SER A 127 -0.93 -10.01 -6.60
CA SER A 127 -0.92 -11.44 -6.23
C SER A 127 -1.76 -11.73 -4.98
N GLU A 128 -1.79 -10.83 -3.98
CA GLU A 128 -2.62 -11.04 -2.77
C GLU A 128 -4.12 -11.13 -3.08
N LYS A 129 -4.59 -10.44 -4.14
CA LYS A 129 -5.99 -10.55 -4.61
C LYS A 129 -6.28 -11.93 -5.19
N ASP A 130 -5.31 -12.50 -5.90
CA ASP A 130 -5.40 -13.86 -6.44
C ASP A 130 -5.25 -14.92 -5.32
N ASP A 131 -4.38 -14.69 -4.33
CA ASP A 131 -4.21 -15.59 -3.18
C ASP A 131 -5.48 -15.66 -2.32
N ALA A 132 -6.14 -14.51 -2.07
CA ALA A 132 -7.42 -14.48 -1.36
C ALA A 132 -8.52 -15.23 -2.12
N LYS A 133 -8.50 -15.13 -3.45
CA LYS A 133 -9.44 -15.82 -4.34
C LYS A 133 -9.19 -17.33 -4.37
N GLU A 134 -7.93 -17.77 -4.44
CA GLU A 134 -7.56 -19.18 -4.36
C GLU A 134 -7.86 -19.78 -2.98
N PHE A 135 -7.62 -19.02 -1.90
CA PHE A 135 -8.00 -19.42 -0.55
C PHE A 135 -9.52 -19.61 -0.42
N GLY A 136 -10.32 -18.68 -0.97
CA GLY A 136 -11.77 -18.82 -1.05
C GLY A 136 -12.20 -20.08 -1.82
N LYS A 137 -11.59 -20.36 -2.97
CA LYS A 137 -11.84 -21.60 -3.75
C LYS A 137 -11.51 -22.85 -2.94
N TYR A 138 -10.44 -22.84 -2.16
CA TYR A 138 -10.08 -23.96 -1.28
C TYR A 138 -11.16 -24.23 -0.23
N LEU A 139 -11.64 -23.19 0.48
CA LEU A 139 -12.69 -23.34 1.49
C LEU A 139 -14.00 -23.89 0.90
N VAL A 140 -14.38 -23.44 -0.30
CA VAL A 140 -15.53 -23.98 -1.03
C VAL A 140 -15.34 -25.47 -1.34
N ARG A 141 -14.18 -25.87 -1.86
CA ARG A 141 -13.88 -27.30 -2.13
C ARG A 141 -13.93 -28.15 -0.86
N MET A 142 -13.49 -27.62 0.28
CA MET A 142 -13.55 -28.33 1.56
C MET A 142 -15.01 -28.52 2.03
N LYS A 143 -15.86 -27.53 1.82
CA LYS A 143 -17.31 -27.62 2.11
C LYS A 143 -18.03 -28.61 1.19
N GLU A 144 -17.68 -28.64 -0.10
CA GLU A 144 -18.23 -29.60 -1.05
C GLU A 144 -17.87 -31.04 -0.70
N LYS A 145 -16.62 -31.28 -0.28
CA LYS A 145 -16.15 -32.60 0.15
C LYS A 145 -16.76 -33.07 1.47
N ASN A 146 -17.08 -32.14 2.36
CA ASN A 146 -17.61 -32.47 3.68
C ASN A 146 -18.66 -31.44 4.11
N GLN A 147 -19.93 -31.84 4.12
CA GLN A 147 -21.03 -30.97 4.51
C GLN A 147 -20.93 -30.49 5.98
N ASN A 148 -20.21 -31.22 6.84
CA ASN A 148 -19.96 -30.83 8.23
C ASN A 148 -18.80 -29.82 8.37
N PHE A 149 -18.02 -29.56 7.31
CA PHE A 149 -17.09 -28.42 7.29
C PHE A 149 -17.87 -27.11 7.30
N PHE A 150 -17.36 -26.07 7.94
CA PHE A 150 -17.96 -24.75 7.94
C PHE A 150 -16.91 -23.68 7.70
N PHE A 151 -17.27 -22.63 6.97
CA PHE A 151 -16.44 -21.45 6.83
C PHE A 151 -17.28 -20.21 6.60
N GLU A 152 -16.71 -19.06 6.95
CA GLU A 152 -17.20 -17.73 6.62
C GLU A 152 -16.00 -16.89 6.18
N LEU A 153 -16.13 -16.23 5.03
CA LEU A 153 -15.06 -15.42 4.44
C LEU A 153 -15.63 -14.05 4.09
N ASN A 154 -15.12 -13.02 4.75
CA ASN A 154 -15.48 -11.62 4.49
C ASN A 154 -14.32 -10.92 3.78
N LEU A 155 -14.59 -10.37 2.60
CA LEU A 155 -13.63 -9.62 1.77
C LEU A 155 -13.87 -8.11 1.90
N GLU A 156 -12.81 -7.31 1.80
CA GLU A 156 -12.89 -5.83 1.72
C GLU A 156 -12.64 -5.36 0.28
N GLY A 157 -12.95 -4.09 -0.03
CA GLY A 157 -13.11 -3.54 -1.39
C GLY A 157 -12.05 -3.89 -2.45
N ASP A 158 -10.82 -4.24 -2.02
CA ASP A 158 -9.73 -4.70 -2.88
C ASP A 158 -9.53 -6.23 -2.93
N HIS A 159 -10.53 -7.05 -2.59
CA HIS A 159 -10.46 -8.52 -2.47
C HIS A 159 -9.48 -9.03 -1.39
N CYS A 160 -8.97 -8.15 -0.53
CA CYS A 160 -8.22 -8.57 0.65
C CYS A 160 -9.17 -9.21 1.66
N ILE A 161 -8.80 -10.39 2.19
CA ILE A 161 -9.52 -11.04 3.29
C ILE A 161 -9.57 -10.09 4.47
N LYS A 162 -10.76 -9.84 5.03
CA LYS A 162 -10.99 -9.02 6.23
C LYS A 162 -11.18 -9.89 7.45
N HIS A 163 -12.03 -10.91 7.33
CA HIS A 163 -12.23 -11.95 8.33
C HIS A 163 -12.33 -13.30 7.63
N ALA A 164 -11.67 -14.31 8.18
CA ALA A 164 -11.81 -15.69 7.76
C ALA A 164 -12.03 -16.55 8.99
N PHE A 165 -13.09 -17.33 8.94
CA PHE A 165 -13.43 -18.35 9.93
C PHE A 165 -13.58 -19.67 9.20
N TRP A 166 -13.02 -20.75 9.73
CA TRP A 166 -13.38 -22.09 9.29
C TRP A 166 -13.24 -23.10 10.42
N ALA A 167 -14.04 -24.16 10.37
CA ALA A 167 -13.97 -25.29 11.28
C ALA A 167 -14.24 -26.57 10.49
N ASP A 168 -13.33 -27.53 10.60
CA ASP A 168 -13.56 -28.86 10.04
C ASP A 168 -14.58 -29.66 10.86
N ALA A 169 -15.08 -30.75 10.27
CA ALA A 169 -16.10 -31.59 10.89
C ALA A 169 -15.64 -32.12 12.26
N ARG A 170 -14.37 -32.56 12.35
CA ARG A 170 -13.80 -33.12 13.58
C ARG A 170 -13.75 -32.08 14.69
N SER A 171 -13.39 -30.84 14.38
CA SER A 171 -13.32 -29.75 15.34
C SER A 171 -14.72 -29.34 15.81
N ARG A 172 -15.73 -29.37 14.93
CA ARG A 172 -17.13 -29.14 15.30
C ARG A 172 -17.70 -30.27 16.16
N ASP A 173 -17.37 -31.52 15.83
CA ASP A 173 -17.79 -32.68 16.62
C ASP A 173 -17.11 -32.68 17.99
N ALA A 174 -15.81 -32.37 18.04
CA ALA A 174 -15.09 -32.21 19.29
C ALA A 174 -15.67 -31.06 20.14
N PHE A 175 -16.04 -29.93 19.54
CA PHE A 175 -16.71 -28.85 20.26
C PHE A 175 -18.06 -29.28 20.83
N ASN A 176 -18.88 -30.01 20.06
CA ASN A 176 -20.16 -30.53 20.55
C ASN A 176 -19.99 -31.54 21.70
N TYR A 177 -18.91 -32.33 21.68
CA TYR A 177 -18.66 -33.38 22.67
C TYR A 177 -18.01 -32.85 23.94
N PHE A 178 -16.95 -32.06 23.82
CA PHE A 178 -16.15 -31.59 24.96
C PHE A 178 -16.61 -30.23 25.50
N GLY A 179 -17.36 -29.45 24.71
CA GLY A 179 -17.94 -28.18 25.13
C GLY A 179 -16.93 -27.08 25.45
N ASP A 180 -15.62 -27.32 25.35
CA ASP A 180 -14.66 -26.38 25.90
C ASP A 180 -13.34 -26.29 25.15
N VAL A 181 -12.89 -25.05 25.05
CA VAL A 181 -11.66 -24.53 24.42
C VAL A 181 -11.74 -24.23 22.91
N VAL A 182 -11.90 -22.93 22.63
CA VAL A 182 -11.49 -22.30 21.37
C VAL A 182 -10.05 -21.83 21.53
N SER A 183 -9.11 -22.42 20.78
CA SER A 183 -7.73 -21.94 20.73
C SER A 183 -7.60 -20.85 19.67
N PHE A 184 -7.10 -19.69 20.08
CA PHE A 184 -6.80 -18.58 19.18
C PHE A 184 -5.32 -18.62 18.83
N ASP A 185 -5.00 -19.14 17.65
CA ASP A 185 -3.64 -19.04 17.13
C ASP A 185 -3.37 -17.59 16.66
N THR A 186 -2.80 -16.76 17.54
CA THR A 186 -2.37 -15.39 17.21
C THR A 186 -0.97 -15.35 16.60
N THR A 187 -0.35 -16.51 16.31
CA THR A 187 1.05 -16.61 15.86
C THR A 187 1.25 -16.12 14.42
N TYR A 188 0.18 -15.75 13.69
CA TYR A 188 0.28 -15.07 12.40
C TYR A 188 0.71 -13.58 12.48
N ASN A 189 1.29 -13.16 13.61
CA ASN A 189 1.79 -11.80 13.81
C ASN A 189 3.30 -11.63 13.49
N THR A 190 3.96 -12.64 12.91
CA THR A 190 5.40 -12.58 12.60
C THR A 190 5.77 -13.11 11.21
N ASN A 191 5.00 -12.75 10.17
CA ASN A 191 5.51 -12.86 8.82
C ASN A 191 5.53 -11.49 8.15
N ARG A 192 6.62 -11.18 7.42
CA ARG A 192 6.90 -9.88 6.78
C ARG A 192 5.94 -9.52 5.63
N TYR A 193 4.79 -10.17 5.58
CA TYR A 193 3.70 -9.92 4.66
C TYR A 193 2.72 -9.05 5.42
N SER A 194 2.52 -7.85 4.92
CA SER A 194 1.55 -6.90 5.45
C SER A 194 0.13 -7.40 5.20
N VAL A 195 -0.29 -8.47 5.87
CA VAL A 195 -1.69 -8.68 6.20
C VAL A 195 -1.98 -7.70 7.34
N PRO A 196 -2.66 -6.58 7.07
CA PRO A 196 -2.88 -5.58 8.11
C PRO A 196 -3.78 -6.20 9.16
N SER A 197 -3.27 -6.36 10.39
CA SER A 197 -4.03 -6.51 11.64
C SER A 197 -5.35 -7.30 11.50
N LYS A 198 -5.28 -8.59 11.15
CA LYS A 198 -6.49 -9.40 10.93
C LYS A 198 -6.39 -10.71 11.69
N ILE A 199 -7.40 -10.93 12.53
CA ILE A 199 -7.58 -12.13 13.34
C ILE A 199 -7.83 -13.28 12.36
N LEU A 200 -6.84 -14.15 12.18
CA LEU A 200 -7.00 -15.44 11.53
C LEU A 200 -7.49 -16.41 12.61
N LEU A 201 -8.75 -16.83 12.54
CA LEU A 201 -9.32 -17.78 13.50
C LEU A 201 -9.19 -19.20 12.94
N MET A 202 -8.15 -19.91 13.38
CA MET A 202 -7.99 -21.34 13.09
C MET A 202 -8.57 -22.15 14.25
N PHE A 203 -9.63 -22.90 13.99
CA PHE A 203 -10.14 -23.90 14.94
C PHE A 203 -9.37 -25.19 14.72
N SER A 204 -8.44 -25.52 15.61
CA SER A 204 -7.84 -26.85 15.67
C SER A 204 -8.32 -27.54 16.95
N GLY A 205 -9.12 -28.59 16.80
CA GLY A 205 -9.47 -29.48 17.91
C GLY A 205 -8.22 -30.21 18.39
N CYS A 206 -7.60 -29.75 19.48
CA CYS A 206 -6.53 -30.47 20.16
C CYS A 206 -7.11 -31.71 20.84
N THR A 207 -6.92 -32.89 20.26
CA THR A 207 -7.07 -34.14 21.01
C THR A 207 -5.88 -34.33 21.93
N TYR A 208 -6.03 -34.02 23.22
CA TYR A 208 -5.15 -34.56 24.25
C TYR A 208 -5.45 -36.06 24.36
N PHE A 209 -4.62 -36.89 23.73
CA PHE A 209 -4.54 -38.31 24.08
C PHE A 209 -3.79 -38.42 25.41
N GLY A 210 -4.51 -38.24 26.51
CA GLY A 210 -4.17 -38.82 27.79
C GLY A 210 -5.13 -39.98 28.04
N SER A 211 -4.64 -41.20 27.94
CA SER A 211 -5.37 -42.39 28.38
C SER A 211 -4.35 -43.41 28.88
N PRO A 212 -4.67 -44.24 29.88
CA PRO A 212 -5.38 -43.99 31.14
C PRO A 212 -4.42 -43.69 32.31
#